data_AF-A0A8I1S7S4-F1
#
_entry.id   AF-A0A8I1S7S4-F1
#
_cell.length_a   1.000
_cell.length_b   1.000
_cell.length_c   1.000
_cell.angle_alpha   90.00
_cell.angle_beta   90.00
_cell.angle_gamma   90.00
#
_symmetry.space_group_name_H-M   'P 1'
#
loop_
_entity.id
_entity.type
_entity.pdbx_description
1 polymer ?
#
loop_
_entity_poly.entity_id
_entity_poly.type
_entity_poly.pdbx_seq_one_letter_code
_entity_poly.pdbx_strand_id
1 'polypeptide(L)'
;MALRETRPHGGLPTSTGSPEHDGRTITEMRAEIDEIDSELVRLIQRRSEISHAIGAARASEGGTRIVYSREMKILDRFAVLGPAGTELGMLLLSLGRGQLGRK
;
A
#
# COMPACT_ATOMS: atom_id res chain seq x y z
N MET A 1 -19.12 34.29 61.03
CA MET A 1 -19.50 34.55 59.62
C MET A 1 -18.29 34.28 58.72
N ALA A 2 -18.34 33.21 57.94
CA ALA A 2 -17.74 33.04 56.60
C ALA A 2 -17.83 31.55 56.24
N LEU A 3 -18.97 31.15 55.68
CA LEU A 3 -19.17 29.83 55.10
C LEU A 3 -18.54 29.85 53.69
N ARG A 4 -17.43 29.16 53.47
CA ARG A 4 -16.86 28.99 52.11
C ARG A 4 -17.55 27.81 51.44
N GLU A 5 -18.40 28.15 50.48
CA GLU A 5 -19.13 27.22 49.62
C GLU A 5 -18.17 26.39 48.74
N THR A 6 -18.37 25.09 48.76
CA THR A 6 -17.79 24.14 47.81
C THR A 6 -18.39 24.37 46.42
N ARG A 7 -17.56 24.78 45.45
CA ARG A 7 -17.99 24.84 44.04
C ARG A 7 -18.13 23.43 43.48
N PRO A 8 -19.24 23.07 42.80
CA PRO A 8 -19.27 21.84 42.03
C PRO A 8 -18.39 22.01 40.77
N HIS A 9 -17.48 21.07 40.56
CA HIS A 9 -16.79 20.92 39.27
C HIS A 9 -17.83 20.52 38.23
N GLY A 10 -18.30 21.48 37.44
CA GLY A 10 -19.09 21.21 36.26
C GLY A 10 -18.26 20.37 35.30
N GLY A 11 -18.69 19.13 35.06
CA GLY A 11 -18.11 18.28 34.02
C GLY A 11 -18.24 18.99 32.68
N LEU A 12 -17.10 19.21 32.00
CA LEU A 12 -17.14 19.67 30.62
C LEU A 12 -17.88 18.61 29.80
N PRO A 13 -18.86 19.00 28.96
CA PRO A 13 -19.32 18.10 27.92
C PRO A 13 -18.14 17.88 26.98
N THR A 14 -17.56 16.68 27.01
CA THR A 14 -16.71 16.19 25.93
C THR A 14 -17.59 16.06 24.69
N SER A 15 -17.73 17.14 23.92
CA SER A 15 -18.15 17.03 22.53
C SER A 15 -16.98 16.43 21.75
N THR A 16 -16.79 15.12 21.90
CA THR A 16 -16.04 14.35 20.92
C THR A 16 -16.96 14.29 19.70
N GLY A 17 -16.87 15.31 18.85
CA GLY A 17 -17.33 15.22 17.48
C GLY A 17 -16.47 14.16 16.83
N SER A 18 -16.88 12.90 16.97
CA SER A 18 -16.30 11.79 16.22
C SER A 18 -16.37 12.18 14.74
N PRO A 19 -15.29 12.03 13.98
CA PRO A 19 -15.33 12.29 12.54
C PRO A 19 -16.51 11.50 11.99
N GLU A 20 -17.31 12.17 11.15
CA GLU A 20 -18.46 11.56 10.50
C GLU A 20 -17.95 10.42 9.62
N HIS A 21 -17.82 9.23 10.22
CA HIS A 21 -17.73 7.97 9.51
C HIS A 21 -19.02 7.89 8.67
N ASP A 22 -18.95 7.42 7.43
CA ASP A 22 -20.07 7.32 6.48
C ASP A 22 -21.21 6.36 6.93
N GLY A 23 -21.36 6.14 8.23
CA GLY A 23 -22.21 5.15 8.86
C GLY A 23 -21.49 3.84 9.14
N ARG A 24 -20.32 3.58 8.53
CA ARG A 24 -19.61 2.31 8.69
C ARG A 24 -18.85 2.19 10.01
N THR A 25 -18.90 0.98 10.56
CA THR A 25 -18.11 0.53 11.69
C THR A 25 -16.66 0.25 11.29
N ILE A 26 -15.75 0.27 12.28
CA ILE A 26 -14.35 -0.14 12.09
C ILE A 26 -14.25 -1.57 11.52
N THR A 27 -15.16 -2.46 11.92
CA THR A 27 -15.20 -3.85 11.45
C THR A 27 -15.51 -3.92 9.96
N GLU A 28 -16.48 -3.13 9.48
CA GLU A 28 -16.84 -3.09 8.05
C GLU A 28 -15.71 -2.50 7.21
N MET A 29 -15.06 -1.42 7.67
CA MET A 29 -13.90 -0.84 6.97
C MET A 29 -12.73 -1.82 6.88
N ARG A 30 -12.49 -2.64 7.91
CA ARG A 30 -11.44 -3.66 7.89
C ARG A 30 -11.76 -4.81 6.94
N ALA A 31 -13.02 -5.25 6.91
CA ALA A 31 -13.45 -6.27 5.95
C ALA A 31 -13.23 -5.82 4.50
N GLU A 32 -13.52 -4.55 4.19
CA GLU A 32 -13.23 -3.97 2.87
C GLU A 32 -11.72 -3.97 2.55
N ILE A 33 -10.87 -3.61 3.52
CA ILE A 33 -9.41 -3.68 3.35
C ILE A 33 -8.97 -5.12 3.08
N ASP A 34 -9.49 -6.11 3.82
CA ASP A 34 -9.13 -7.51 3.63
C ASP A 34 -9.51 -8.02 2.22
N GLU A 35 -10.65 -7.58 1.68
CA GLU A 35 -11.07 -7.87 0.30
C GLU A 35 -10.14 -7.22 -0.73
N ILE A 36 -9.80 -5.95 -0.55
CA ILE A 36 -8.86 -5.22 -1.40
C ILE A 36 -7.48 -5.90 -1.38
N ASP A 37 -6.98 -6.25 -0.21
CA ASP A 37 -5.67 -6.88 -0.03
C ASP A 37 -5.62 -8.27 -0.68
N SER A 38 -6.71 -9.03 -0.58
CA SER A 38 -6.84 -10.32 -1.27
C SER A 38 -6.74 -10.17 -2.78
N GLU A 39 -7.39 -9.14 -3.34
CA GLU A 39 -7.32 -8.84 -4.77
C GLU A 39 -5.94 -8.32 -5.18
N LEU A 40 -5.31 -7.48 -4.37
CA LEU A 40 -3.94 -7.02 -4.59
C LEU A 40 -2.97 -8.20 -4.64
N VAL A 41 -3.05 -9.14 -3.69
CA VAL A 41 -2.21 -10.34 -3.69
C VAL A 41 -2.40 -11.15 -4.97
N ARG A 42 -3.65 -11.38 -5.39
CA ARG A 42 -3.97 -12.11 -6.62
C ARG A 42 -3.38 -11.43 -7.85
N LEU A 43 -3.52 -10.11 -7.95
CA LEU A 43 -2.99 -9.31 -9.06
C LEU A 43 -1.45 -9.29 -9.08
N ILE A 44 -0.80 -9.21 -7.91
CA ILE A 44 0.65 -9.21 -7.78
C ILE A 44 1.25 -10.55 -8.18
N GLN A 45 0.64 -11.67 -7.77
CA GLN A 45 1.04 -13.02 -8.19
C GLN A 45 0.96 -13.14 -9.71
N ARG A 46 -0.19 -12.77 -10.30
CA ARG A 46 -0.37 -12.82 -11.75
C ARG A 46 0.61 -11.94 -12.51
N ARG A 47 0.87 -10.72 -12.02
CA ARG A 47 1.87 -9.81 -12.58
C ARG A 47 3.27 -10.41 -12.56
N SER A 48 3.62 -11.09 -11.47
CA SER A 48 4.94 -11.73 -11.28
C SER A 48 5.14 -12.90 -12.24
N GLU A 49 4.13 -13.77 -12.40
CA GLU A 49 4.13 -14.85 -13.40
C GLU A 49 4.39 -14.33 -14.82
N ILE A 50 3.67 -13.28 -15.22
CA ILE A 50 3.82 -12.67 -16.55
C ILE A 50 5.23 -12.06 -16.68
N SER A 51 5.73 -11.39 -15.65
CA SER A 51 7.09 -10.84 -15.66
C SER A 51 8.17 -11.92 -15.80
N HIS A 52 8.00 -13.06 -15.15
CA HIS A 52 8.89 -14.22 -15.32
C HIS A 52 8.83 -14.77 -16.74
N ALA A 53 7.64 -14.94 -17.30
CA ALA A 53 7.46 -15.43 -18.67
C ALA A 53 8.12 -14.50 -19.70
N ILE A 54 7.98 -13.18 -19.54
CA ILE A 54 8.68 -12.18 -20.38
C ILE A 54 10.19 -12.32 -20.25
N GLY A 55 10.71 -12.46 -19.02
CA GLY A 55 12.14 -12.64 -18.78
C GLY A 55 12.70 -13.92 -19.41
N ALA A 56 11.93 -15.02 -19.37
CA ALA A 56 12.29 -16.30 -19.99
C ALA A 56 12.29 -16.21 -21.52
N ALA A 57 11.26 -15.61 -22.12
CA ALA A 57 11.19 -15.40 -23.57
C ALA A 57 12.39 -14.59 -24.08
N ARG A 58 12.73 -13.48 -23.41
CA ARG A 58 13.90 -12.66 -23.77
C ARG A 58 15.22 -13.43 -23.66
N ALA A 59 15.37 -14.24 -22.61
CA ALA A 59 16.56 -15.07 -22.44
C ALA A 59 16.70 -16.10 -23.57
N SER A 60 15.57 -16.68 -24.03
CA SER A 60 15.57 -17.62 -25.16
C SER A 60 15.94 -16.97 -26.50
N GLU A 61 15.64 -15.68 -26.66
CA GLU A 61 15.99 -14.87 -27.83
C GLU A 61 17.43 -14.31 -27.77
N GLY A 62 18.23 -14.67 -26.75
CA GLY A 62 19.58 -14.14 -26.55
C GLY A 62 19.64 -12.69 -26.05
N GLY A 63 18.49 -12.12 -25.69
CA GLY A 63 18.38 -10.77 -25.14
C GLY A 63 18.65 -10.71 -23.64
N THR A 64 18.91 -9.51 -23.13
CA THR A 64 19.04 -9.30 -21.68
C THR A 64 17.70 -9.53 -20.99
N ARG A 65 17.72 -10.23 -19.85
CA ARG A 65 16.54 -10.44 -18.99
C ARG A 65 15.95 -9.13 -18.43
N ILE A 66 16.75 -8.07 -18.43
CA ILE A 66 16.46 -6.76 -17.83
C ILE A 66 16.49 -5.66 -18.89
N VAL A 67 15.48 -4.78 -18.89
CA VAL A 67 15.42 -3.57 -19.72
C VAL A 67 15.16 -2.36 -18.85
N TYR A 68 16.21 -1.57 -18.65
CA TYR A 68 16.19 -0.39 -17.80
C TYR A 68 15.05 0.58 -18.15
N SER A 69 14.87 0.90 -19.44
CA SER A 69 13.81 1.83 -19.88
C SER A 69 12.40 1.32 -19.58
N ARG A 70 12.20 0.00 -19.51
CA ARG A 70 10.91 -0.59 -19.12
C ARG A 70 10.71 -0.50 -17.61
N GLU A 71 11.77 -0.66 -16.83
CA GLU A 71 11.72 -0.54 -15.38
C GLU A 71 11.42 0.88 -14.93
N MET A 72 12.05 1.87 -15.55
CA MET A 72 11.74 3.29 -15.28
C MET A 72 10.26 3.60 -15.50
N LYS A 73 9.66 3.13 -16.60
CA LYS A 73 8.21 3.30 -16.84
C LYS A 73 7.32 2.65 -15.77
N ILE A 74 7.80 1.60 -15.11
CA ILE A 74 7.08 0.97 -14.00
C ILE A 74 7.21 1.84 -12.76
N LEU A 75 8.42 2.32 -12.44
CA LEU A 75 8.65 3.22 -11.30
C LEU A 75 7.83 4.51 -11.42
N ASP A 76 7.83 5.14 -12.60
CA ASP A 76 7.04 6.35 -12.88
C ASP A 76 5.55 6.13 -12.64
N ARG A 77 5.04 4.93 -12.93
CA ARG A 77 3.63 4.58 -12.71
C ARG A 77 3.27 4.54 -11.22
N PHE A 78 4.17 4.06 -10.37
CA PHE A 78 3.91 3.98 -8.94
C PHE A 78 4.33 5.23 -8.17
N ALA A 79 5.18 6.09 -8.76
CA ALA A 79 5.61 7.35 -8.16
C ALA A 79 4.46 8.31 -7.83
N VAL A 80 3.28 8.15 -8.44
CA VAL A 80 2.06 8.90 -8.10
C VAL A 80 1.61 8.69 -6.65
N LEU A 81 2.04 7.59 -6.00
CA LEU A 81 1.79 7.29 -4.58
C LEU A 81 2.87 7.90 -3.66
N GLY A 82 3.76 8.74 -4.19
CA GLY A 82 4.88 9.32 -3.45
C GLY A 82 6.07 8.35 -3.27
N PRO A 83 6.95 8.61 -2.29
CA PRO A 83 8.17 7.81 -2.08
C PRO A 83 7.89 6.31 -1.87
N ALA A 84 6.88 5.97 -1.08
CA ALA A 84 6.47 4.59 -0.83
C ALA A 84 5.96 3.89 -2.11
N GLY A 85 5.40 4.65 -3.06
CA GLY A 85 5.03 4.14 -4.37
C GLY A 85 6.23 3.65 -5.17
N THR A 86 7.30 4.44 -5.22
CA THR A 86 8.54 4.04 -5.88
C THR A 86 9.12 2.77 -5.25
N GLU A 87 9.09 2.66 -3.92
CA GLU A 87 9.51 1.45 -3.19
C GLU A 87 8.65 0.24 -3.56
N LEU A 88 7.32 0.40 -3.60
CA LEU A 88 6.41 -0.64 -4.08
C LEU A 88 6.74 -1.08 -5.51
N GLY A 89 7.01 -0.13 -6.41
CA GLY A 89 7.46 -0.41 -7.77
C GLY A 89 8.74 -1.27 -7.79
N MET A 90 9.71 -0.94 -6.95
CA MET A 90 10.95 -1.72 -6.80
C MET A 90 10.71 -3.14 -6.27
N LEU A 91 9.80 -3.31 -5.30
CA LEU A 91 9.41 -4.63 -4.78
C LEU A 91 8.75 -5.49 -5.87
N LEU A 92 7.80 -4.93 -6.62
CA LEU A 92 7.12 -5.61 -7.72
C LEU A 92 8.05 -6.00 -8.86
N LEU A 93 9.06 -5.18 -9.11
CA LEU A 93 10.14 -5.46 -10.05
C LEU A 93 10.99 -6.65 -9.55
N SER A 94 11.40 -6.64 -8.29
CA SER A 94 12.16 -7.71 -7.65
C SER A 94 11.44 -9.07 -7.72
N LEU A 95 10.14 -9.10 -7.43
CA LEU A 95 9.31 -10.31 -7.52
C LEU A 95 9.34 -10.94 -8.92
N GLY A 96 9.32 -10.13 -9.98
CA GLY A 96 9.19 -10.60 -11.35
C GLY A 96 10.49 -10.98 -12.07
N ARG A 97 11.64 -10.42 -11.68
CA ARG A 97 12.93 -10.71 -12.35
C ARG A 97 14.02 -11.27 -11.45
N GLY A 98 13.84 -11.21 -10.13
CA GLY A 98 14.88 -11.42 -9.12
C GLY A 98 15.56 -10.12 -8.69
N GLN A 99 16.38 -10.19 -7.63
CA GLN A 99 17.13 -9.03 -7.13
C GLN A 99 18.21 -8.58 -8.11
N LEU A 100 18.36 -7.26 -8.27
CA LEU A 100 19.50 -6.69 -8.98
C LEU A 100 20.78 -7.03 -8.19
N GLY A 101 21.75 -7.69 -8.84
CA GLY A 101 23.09 -7.88 -8.29
C GLY A 101 23.34 -9.20 -7.53
N ARG A 102 22.39 -10.14 -7.43
CA ARG A 102 22.73 -11.52 -7.04
C ARG A 102 23.20 -12.30 -8.27
N LYS A 103 24.52 -12.45 -8.39
CA LYS A 103 25.14 -13.58 -9.10
C LYS A 103 25.42 -14.68 -8.07
#